data_AF-A0A960JZ67-F1
#
_entry.id   AF-A0A960JZ67-F1
#
_cell.length_a   1.000
_cell.length_b   1.000
_cell.length_c   1.000
_cell.angle_alpha   90.00
_cell.angle_beta   90.00
_cell.angle_gamma   90.00
#
_symmetry.space_group_name_H-M   'P 1'
#
loop_
_entity.id
_entity.type
_entity.pdbx_description
1 polymer ?
#
loop_
_entity_poly.entity_id
_entity_poly.type
_entity_poly.pdbx_seq_one_letter_code
_entity_poly.pdbx_strand_id
1 'polypeptide(L)'
;DEIQDFENDVRNAFGGQGFLSDADFAATSDPLGAPKTGLSADLDALAAYVISLDAGSIPRSPFRGAGGELTAEGLAGRAVFQSMNCTTCHAGVEFTDSTVGTATLHDVGTIRTSSGQRIGGPLTGLDTPTLSGLWNTAPYFHDGSAPDLEDVFVVAGGEILQAEAGAPSGGAQIVDNFVDLNNDDTAHGRAFVSLHSTGARLTLAGVDGGGGGLGALEIRYSDHRAQTLEVTVNGSHQTVNLENVGNSPSWRHTNWRQLRIEDVVLNAGPTNTVEVWTDEAFPDVSFDDLLVTTADDRLAAQPHRQVQLLTPAEQDNLLAYLRQLDSQQEGIPSPQIFADGFESGDT
;
A
#
# COMPACT_ATOMS: atom_id res chain seq x y z
N ASP A 1 11.53 -12.98 -19.90
CA ASP A 1 10.10 -13.28 -19.75
C ASP A 1 9.38 -12.55 -20.87
N GLU A 2 8.41 -13.21 -21.49
CA GLU A 2 7.64 -12.70 -22.63
C GLU A 2 6.30 -12.17 -22.09
N ILE A 3 5.79 -11.01 -22.53
CA ILE A 3 4.52 -10.46 -22.01
C ILE A 3 3.35 -11.44 -22.18
N GLN A 4 3.40 -12.28 -23.20
CA GLN A 4 2.43 -13.33 -23.44
C GLN A 4 2.34 -14.37 -22.28
N ASP A 5 3.32 -14.42 -21.37
CA ASP A 5 3.30 -15.30 -20.19
C ASP A 5 2.23 -14.91 -19.16
N PHE A 6 1.64 -13.71 -19.27
CA PHE A 6 0.41 -13.34 -18.57
C PHE A 6 -0.76 -14.31 -18.84
N GLU A 7 -0.71 -15.12 -19.91
CA GLU A 7 -1.63 -16.25 -20.12
C GLU A 7 -1.69 -17.18 -18.90
N ASN A 8 -0.55 -17.39 -18.21
CA ASN A 8 -0.49 -18.20 -16.99
C ASN A 8 -1.32 -17.56 -15.87
N ASP A 9 -1.25 -16.25 -15.67
CA ASP A 9 -2.01 -15.55 -14.63
C ASP A 9 -3.50 -15.55 -14.96
N VAL A 10 -3.85 -15.30 -16.23
CA VAL A 10 -5.24 -15.32 -16.70
C VAL A 10 -5.90 -16.66 -16.40
N ARG A 11 -5.22 -17.78 -16.68
CA ARG A 11 -5.77 -19.13 -16.44
C ARG A 11 -5.72 -19.55 -14.98
N ASN A 12 -4.59 -19.33 -14.29
CA ASN A 12 -4.35 -19.89 -12.97
C ASN A 12 -4.83 -18.96 -11.85
N ALA A 13 -4.38 -17.71 -11.84
CA ALA A 13 -4.66 -16.77 -10.75
C ALA A 13 -6.06 -16.15 -10.88
N PHE A 14 -6.47 -15.79 -12.09
CA PHE A 14 -7.76 -15.13 -12.33
C PHE A 14 -8.89 -16.11 -12.65
N GLY A 15 -8.59 -17.39 -12.88
CA GLY A 15 -9.58 -18.43 -13.19
C GLY A 15 -10.26 -18.26 -14.55
N GLY A 16 -9.65 -17.51 -15.47
CA GLY A 16 -10.10 -17.31 -16.84
C GLY A 16 -9.80 -18.50 -17.75
N GLN A 17 -10.31 -18.44 -18.99
CA GLN A 17 -10.06 -19.48 -20.01
C GLN A 17 -8.71 -19.31 -20.72
N GLY A 18 -8.11 -18.12 -20.67
CA GLY A 18 -6.92 -17.78 -21.46
C GLY A 18 -7.21 -17.52 -22.94
N PHE A 19 -6.16 -17.21 -23.69
CA PHE A 19 -6.17 -16.92 -25.12
C PHE A 19 -5.61 -18.06 -25.99
N LEU A 20 -4.82 -18.96 -25.40
CA LEU A 20 -4.28 -20.13 -26.10
C LEU A 20 -5.27 -21.30 -26.10
N SER A 21 -5.10 -22.27 -27.00
CA SER A 21 -5.74 -23.57 -26.83
C SER A 21 -5.13 -24.31 -25.64
N ASP A 22 -5.88 -25.24 -25.02
CA ASP A 22 -5.33 -26.03 -23.89
C ASP A 22 -4.09 -26.84 -24.28
N ALA A 23 -4.00 -27.27 -25.56
CA ALA A 23 -2.84 -28.00 -26.06
C ALA A 23 -1.60 -27.10 -26.18
N ASP A 24 -1.77 -25.88 -26.72
CA ASP A 24 -0.68 -24.91 -26.84
C ASP A 24 -0.22 -24.44 -25.45
N PHE A 25 -1.17 -24.10 -24.57
CA PHE A 25 -0.88 -23.72 -23.20
C PHE A 25 -0.08 -24.80 -22.45
N ALA A 26 -0.50 -26.07 -22.55
CA ALA A 26 0.22 -27.17 -21.92
C ALA A 26 1.64 -27.37 -22.49
N ALA A 27 1.90 -26.94 -23.73
CA ALA A 27 3.22 -27.01 -24.34
C ALA A 27 4.12 -25.80 -23.99
N THR A 28 3.55 -24.68 -23.52
CA THR A 28 4.25 -23.41 -23.29
C THR A 28 4.03 -22.83 -21.88
N SER A 29 3.53 -23.61 -20.92
CA SER A 29 3.16 -23.10 -19.59
C SER A 29 4.36 -22.65 -18.74
N ASP A 30 5.57 -23.14 -19.05
CA ASP A 30 6.78 -22.78 -18.33
C ASP A 30 7.13 -21.29 -18.56
N PRO A 31 7.17 -20.42 -17.52
CA PRO A 31 7.33 -18.95 -17.64
C PRO A 31 8.66 -18.42 -18.22
N LEU A 32 9.53 -19.32 -18.68
CA LEU A 32 10.78 -19.02 -19.40
C LEU A 32 11.07 -20.14 -20.43
N GLY A 33 10.01 -20.86 -20.83
CA GLY A 33 10.07 -22.04 -21.67
C GLY A 33 9.90 -21.70 -23.15
N ALA A 34 9.11 -22.52 -23.84
CA ALA A 34 8.79 -22.27 -25.25
C ALA A 34 7.97 -20.97 -25.40
N PRO A 35 8.28 -20.12 -26.39
CA PRO A 35 7.61 -18.84 -26.57
C PRO A 35 6.14 -19.03 -26.92
N LYS A 36 5.32 -18.07 -26.51
CA LYS A 36 3.88 -18.05 -26.81
C LYS A 36 3.56 -17.18 -28.03
N THR A 37 4.48 -16.33 -28.48
CA THR A 37 4.35 -15.49 -29.69
C THR A 37 3.83 -16.30 -30.87
N GLY A 38 2.79 -15.79 -31.54
CA GLY A 38 2.26 -16.35 -32.78
C GLY A 38 1.30 -17.53 -32.59
N LEU A 39 1.09 -18.01 -31.36
CA LEU A 39 0.14 -19.08 -31.07
C LEU A 39 -1.31 -18.57 -30.94
N SER A 40 -1.50 -17.29 -30.60
CA SER A 40 -2.82 -16.65 -30.57
C SER A 40 -2.73 -15.18 -30.95
N ALA A 41 -3.52 -14.79 -31.95
CA ALA A 41 -3.56 -13.41 -32.43
C ALA A 41 -4.04 -12.41 -31.36
N ASP A 42 -4.95 -12.83 -30.47
CA ASP A 42 -5.45 -11.98 -29.39
C ASP A 42 -4.39 -11.80 -28.28
N LEU A 43 -3.64 -12.87 -27.97
CA LEU A 43 -2.54 -12.80 -27.01
C LEU A 43 -1.39 -11.92 -27.54
N ASP A 44 -1.06 -12.06 -28.82
CA ASP A 44 -0.09 -11.19 -29.49
C ASP A 44 -0.55 -9.73 -29.53
N ALA A 45 -1.85 -9.48 -29.77
CA ALA A 45 -2.41 -8.12 -29.75
C ALA A 45 -2.36 -7.50 -28.35
N LEU A 46 -2.64 -8.29 -27.30
CA LEU A 46 -2.51 -7.85 -25.91
C LEU A 46 -1.05 -7.51 -25.57
N ALA A 47 -0.11 -8.39 -25.95
CA ALA A 47 1.31 -8.14 -25.73
C ALA A 47 1.79 -6.89 -26.48
N ALA A 48 1.40 -6.72 -27.75
CA ALA A 48 1.72 -5.53 -28.52
C ALA A 48 1.15 -4.24 -27.88
N TYR A 49 -0.04 -4.30 -27.29
CA TYR A 49 -0.61 -3.18 -26.54
C TYR A 49 0.22 -2.84 -25.30
N VAL A 50 0.55 -3.82 -24.45
CA VAL A 50 1.33 -3.60 -23.22
C VAL A 50 2.73 -3.07 -23.56
N ILE A 51 3.40 -3.63 -24.57
CA ILE A 51 4.72 -3.16 -25.05
C ILE A 51 4.65 -1.71 -25.55
N SER A 52 3.51 -1.29 -26.13
CA SER A 52 3.32 0.09 -26.59
C SER A 52 3.21 1.12 -25.46
N LEU A 53 3.02 0.70 -24.22
CA LEU A 53 2.95 1.57 -23.03
C LEU A 53 4.36 1.90 -22.51
N ASP A 54 5.16 2.57 -23.35
CA ASP A 54 6.49 3.04 -22.98
C ASP A 54 6.45 4.33 -22.14
N ALA A 55 7.60 4.88 -21.77
CA ALA A 55 7.65 6.13 -21.00
C ALA A 55 6.92 7.29 -21.72
N GLY A 56 6.89 7.30 -23.06
CA GLY A 56 6.14 8.28 -23.85
C GLY A 56 4.63 8.22 -23.63
N SER A 57 4.11 7.10 -23.12
CA SER A 57 2.69 6.96 -22.74
C SER A 57 2.35 7.58 -21.38
N ILE A 58 3.34 7.85 -20.52
CA ILE A 58 3.14 8.51 -19.22
C ILE A 58 2.75 9.97 -19.47
N PRO A 59 1.56 10.42 -19.05
CA PRO A 59 1.15 11.80 -19.24
C PRO A 59 2.07 12.75 -18.49
N ARG A 60 2.35 13.90 -19.10
CA ARG A 60 3.02 15.01 -18.43
C ARG A 60 2.26 15.37 -17.15
N SER A 61 2.99 15.57 -16.06
CA SER A 61 2.44 16.02 -14.80
C SER A 61 1.74 17.38 -14.97
N PRO A 62 0.49 17.51 -14.49
CA PRO A 62 -0.23 18.78 -14.49
C PRO A 62 0.38 19.78 -13.49
N PHE A 63 1.32 19.35 -12.63
CA PHE A 63 1.96 20.18 -11.61
C PHE A 63 3.23 20.89 -12.11
N ARG A 64 3.66 20.65 -13.35
CA ARG A 64 4.81 21.34 -13.96
C ARG A 64 4.48 22.77 -14.40
N GLY A 65 5.50 23.60 -14.57
CA GLY A 65 5.39 24.91 -15.21
C GLY A 65 4.90 24.79 -16.65
N ALA A 66 4.32 25.84 -17.23
CA ALA A 66 3.61 25.78 -18.52
C ALA A 66 4.46 25.21 -19.67
N GLY A 67 5.78 25.47 -19.68
CA GLY A 67 6.70 24.95 -20.69
C GLY A 67 7.17 23.51 -20.48
N GLY A 68 6.80 22.87 -19.37
CA GLY A 68 7.24 21.51 -19.00
C GLY A 68 8.42 21.48 -18.04
N GLU A 69 8.98 22.63 -17.73
CA GLU A 69 9.98 22.79 -16.68
C GLU A 69 9.42 22.47 -15.29
N LEU A 70 10.34 22.08 -14.39
CA LEU A 70 10.04 22.07 -12.96
C LEU A 70 9.74 23.50 -12.49
N THR A 71 8.76 23.65 -11.59
CA THR A 71 8.53 24.91 -10.88
C THR A 71 9.70 25.27 -9.97
N ALA A 72 9.73 26.50 -9.44
CA ALA A 72 10.77 26.91 -8.48
C ALA A 72 10.78 26.00 -7.24
N GLU A 73 9.61 25.62 -6.76
CA GLU A 73 9.39 24.68 -5.64
C GLU A 73 9.85 23.28 -6.03
N GLY A 74 9.53 22.81 -7.25
CA GLY A 74 10.01 21.51 -7.75
C GLY A 74 11.54 21.44 -7.88
N LEU A 75 12.19 22.53 -8.29
CA LEU A 75 13.65 22.62 -8.31
C LEU A 75 14.26 22.59 -6.91
N ALA A 76 13.65 23.28 -5.95
CA ALA A 76 14.06 23.22 -4.54
C ALA A 76 13.84 21.81 -3.96
N GLY A 77 12.71 21.17 -4.29
CA GLY A 77 12.36 19.82 -3.86
C GLY A 77 13.30 18.75 -4.41
N ARG A 78 13.81 18.92 -5.64
CA ARG A 78 14.85 18.05 -6.20
C ARG A 78 16.11 18.07 -5.34
N ALA A 79 16.52 19.24 -4.85
CA ALA A 79 17.68 19.35 -3.96
C ALA A 79 17.42 18.61 -2.63
N VAL A 80 16.21 18.70 -2.08
CA VAL A 80 15.79 17.94 -0.90
C VAL A 80 15.81 16.44 -1.16
N PHE A 81 15.23 15.99 -2.28
CA PHE A 81 15.21 14.57 -2.68
C PHE A 81 16.63 13.98 -2.76
N GLN A 82 17.59 14.74 -3.31
CA GLN A 82 19.00 14.36 -3.34
C GLN A 82 19.63 14.35 -1.94
N SER A 83 19.39 15.37 -1.11
CA SER A 83 19.98 15.44 0.23
C SER A 83 19.45 14.38 1.20
N MET A 84 18.21 13.92 0.99
CA MET A 84 17.58 12.84 1.75
C MET A 84 17.98 11.45 1.23
N ASN A 85 18.89 11.37 0.25
CA ASN A 85 19.38 10.14 -0.36
C ASN A 85 18.30 9.29 -1.05
N CYS A 86 17.18 9.89 -1.48
CA CYS A 86 16.13 9.17 -2.20
C CYS A 86 16.66 8.54 -3.50
N THR A 87 17.68 9.16 -4.12
CA THR A 87 18.36 8.66 -5.33
C THR A 87 19.19 7.40 -5.13
N THR A 88 19.27 6.85 -3.91
CA THR A 88 19.95 5.57 -3.65
C THR A 88 19.16 4.38 -4.17
N CYS A 89 17.83 4.45 -4.10
CA CYS A 89 16.91 3.43 -4.62
C CYS A 89 16.10 3.99 -5.79
N HIS A 90 15.55 5.21 -5.66
CA HIS A 90 14.82 5.87 -6.75
C HIS A 90 15.78 6.62 -7.69
N ALA A 91 16.60 5.85 -8.39
CA ALA A 91 17.76 6.32 -9.11
C ALA A 91 17.54 6.43 -10.63
N GLY A 92 18.47 7.13 -11.28
CA GLY A 92 18.57 7.14 -12.74
C GLY A 92 17.38 7.79 -13.44
N VAL A 93 17.25 7.43 -14.71
CA VAL A 93 16.24 7.97 -15.64
C VAL A 93 14.85 7.43 -15.35
N GLU A 94 14.75 6.19 -14.86
CA GLU A 94 13.49 5.52 -14.55
C GLU A 94 13.04 5.72 -13.10
N PHE A 95 13.79 6.46 -12.27
CA PHE A 95 13.51 6.65 -10.84
C PHE A 95 13.34 5.33 -10.06
N THR A 96 14.14 4.33 -10.42
CA THR A 96 14.18 3.00 -9.78
C THR A 96 15.56 2.36 -9.97
N ASP A 97 15.97 1.55 -9.01
CA ASP A 97 17.14 0.67 -9.07
C ASP A 97 16.76 -0.79 -9.35
N SER A 98 15.50 -1.03 -9.73
CA SER A 98 15.02 -2.32 -10.21
C SER A 98 15.88 -2.80 -11.38
N THR A 99 16.17 -4.10 -11.38
CA THR A 99 16.95 -4.74 -12.43
C THR A 99 16.22 -5.95 -12.98
N VAL A 100 16.37 -6.18 -14.28
CA VAL A 100 15.86 -7.40 -14.91
C VAL A 100 16.67 -8.60 -14.42
N GLY A 101 15.98 -9.63 -13.96
CA GLY A 101 16.58 -10.87 -13.46
C GLY A 101 16.55 -10.96 -11.94
N THR A 102 17.69 -10.81 -11.27
CA THR A 102 17.75 -10.90 -9.81
C THR A 102 17.17 -9.63 -9.20
N ALA A 103 16.00 -9.74 -8.58
CA ALA A 103 15.31 -8.60 -7.96
C ALA A 103 16.20 -7.87 -6.94
N THR A 104 16.26 -6.54 -7.05
CA THR A 104 16.82 -5.65 -6.03
C THR A 104 15.73 -5.35 -5.02
N LEU A 105 15.77 -5.99 -3.85
CA LEU A 105 14.72 -5.84 -2.84
C LEU A 105 15.18 -4.97 -1.67
N HIS A 106 14.33 -4.05 -1.26
CA HIS A 106 14.54 -3.20 -0.09
C HIS A 106 13.43 -3.42 0.92
N ASP A 107 13.79 -3.65 2.18
CA ASP A 107 12.84 -3.51 3.28
C ASP A 107 12.89 -2.06 3.78
N VAL A 108 11.84 -1.32 3.45
CA VAL A 108 11.64 0.06 3.88
C VAL A 108 10.62 0.15 5.01
N GLY A 109 10.44 -0.92 5.77
CA GLY A 109 9.61 -0.97 6.97
C GLY A 109 8.12 -0.80 6.70
N THR A 110 7.63 -1.15 5.51
CA THR A 110 6.21 -1.11 5.14
C THR A 110 5.56 -2.50 5.08
N ILE A 111 6.35 -3.56 5.22
CA ILE A 111 5.84 -4.94 5.24
C ILE A 111 5.00 -5.14 6.50
N ARG A 112 3.83 -5.75 6.31
CA ARG A 112 2.86 -6.10 7.35
C ARG A 112 2.70 -7.61 7.40
N THR A 113 2.08 -8.13 8.45
CA THR A 113 1.70 -9.56 8.50
C THR A 113 0.74 -9.96 7.37
N SER A 114 0.02 -8.99 6.78
CA SER A 114 -0.84 -9.19 5.60
C SER A 114 -0.11 -9.16 4.25
N SER A 115 1.17 -8.76 4.18
CA SER A 115 1.91 -8.62 2.91
C SER A 115 2.19 -9.96 2.20
N GLY A 116 1.89 -11.09 2.84
CA GLY A 116 2.05 -12.41 2.25
C GLY A 116 3.51 -12.87 2.17
N GLN A 117 3.83 -13.63 1.12
CA GLN A 117 5.11 -14.33 0.95
C GLN A 117 5.65 -14.12 -0.45
N ARG A 118 6.97 -14.25 -0.61
CA ARG A 118 7.63 -14.21 -1.91
C ARG A 118 7.82 -15.62 -2.46
N ILE A 119 6.91 -16.06 -3.34
CA ILE A 119 6.96 -17.39 -3.98
C ILE A 119 7.15 -18.52 -2.95
N GLY A 120 6.30 -18.51 -1.90
CA GLY A 120 6.37 -19.47 -0.79
C GLY A 120 7.57 -19.32 0.15
N GLY A 121 8.43 -18.33 -0.08
CA GLY A 121 9.51 -17.93 0.82
C GLY A 121 9.20 -16.64 1.59
N PRO A 122 10.08 -16.22 2.51
CA PRO A 122 9.90 -14.97 3.24
C PRO A 122 9.93 -13.78 2.28
N LEU A 123 9.02 -12.82 2.50
CA LEU A 123 9.08 -11.51 1.86
C LEU A 123 10.08 -10.65 2.64
N THR A 124 11.30 -10.52 2.10
CA THR A 124 12.41 -9.82 2.78
C THR A 124 12.60 -8.37 2.32
N GLY A 125 11.69 -7.87 1.49
CA GLY A 125 11.78 -6.55 0.85
C GLY A 125 10.94 -6.52 -0.43
N LEU A 126 10.81 -5.33 -0.97
CA LEU A 126 10.03 -5.03 -2.18
C LEU A 126 10.95 -4.37 -3.21
N ASP A 127 10.61 -4.56 -4.48
CA ASP A 127 11.30 -3.86 -5.57
C ASP A 127 10.94 -2.37 -5.54
N THR A 128 11.90 -1.51 -5.91
CA THR A 128 11.68 -0.06 -5.90
C THR A 128 10.78 0.33 -7.07
N PRO A 129 9.56 0.86 -6.85
CA PRO A 129 8.72 1.30 -7.97
C PRO A 129 9.33 2.54 -8.64
N THR A 130 9.11 2.68 -9.94
CA THR A 130 9.37 3.96 -10.62
C THR A 130 8.54 5.08 -10.00
N LEU A 131 9.12 6.27 -9.89
CA LEU A 131 8.40 7.48 -9.47
C LEU A 131 7.86 8.29 -10.67
N SER A 132 8.09 7.85 -11.90
CA SER A 132 7.56 8.52 -13.10
C SER A 132 6.04 8.41 -13.13
N GLY A 133 5.34 9.55 -13.13
CA GLY A 133 3.87 9.57 -13.13
C GLY A 133 3.24 9.36 -11.75
N LEU A 134 4.03 9.34 -10.67
CA LEU A 134 3.59 9.11 -9.28
C LEU A 134 2.37 9.95 -8.88
N TRP A 135 2.26 11.16 -9.41
CA TRP A 135 1.15 12.08 -9.12
C TRP A 135 -0.25 11.52 -9.45
N ASN A 136 -0.35 10.45 -10.24
CA ASN A 136 -1.62 9.86 -10.70
C ASN A 136 -1.80 8.39 -10.27
N THR A 137 -1.05 7.91 -9.28
CA THR A 137 -1.03 6.47 -8.92
C THR A 137 -1.37 6.19 -7.47
N ALA A 138 -1.98 7.15 -6.76
CA ALA A 138 -2.52 6.89 -5.44
C ALA A 138 -3.58 5.76 -5.48
N PRO A 139 -3.68 4.93 -4.42
CA PRO A 139 -2.86 4.94 -3.20
C PRO A 139 -1.46 4.34 -3.42
N TYR A 140 -0.54 4.60 -2.48
CA TYR A 140 0.86 4.20 -2.54
C TYR A 140 1.19 3.01 -1.64
N PHE A 141 2.40 2.47 -1.82
CA PHE A 141 2.91 1.18 -1.30
C PHE A 141 2.23 -0.06 -1.90
N HIS A 142 2.84 -1.22 -1.67
CA HIS A 142 2.45 -2.52 -2.26
C HIS A 142 1.05 -2.99 -1.83
N ASP A 143 0.54 -2.47 -0.72
CA ASP A 143 -0.75 -2.80 -0.13
C ASP A 143 -1.72 -1.60 -0.11
N GLY A 144 -1.36 -0.48 -0.74
CA GLY A 144 -2.18 0.73 -0.79
C GLY A 144 -2.34 1.43 0.57
N SER A 145 -1.47 1.16 1.54
CA SER A 145 -1.56 1.69 2.90
C SER A 145 -1.30 3.18 3.06
N ALA A 146 -0.80 3.87 2.01
CA ALA A 146 -0.64 5.32 2.00
C ALA A 146 -1.66 5.93 1.00
N PRO A 147 -2.82 6.42 1.46
CA PRO A 147 -3.85 7.00 0.59
C PRO A 147 -3.35 8.22 -0.19
N ASP A 148 -2.58 9.09 0.48
CA ASP A 148 -2.01 10.31 -0.09
C ASP A 148 -0.47 10.27 -0.09
N LEU A 149 0.15 11.17 -0.85
CA LEU A 149 1.60 11.16 -1.05
C LEU A 149 2.34 11.54 0.24
N GLU A 150 1.72 12.41 1.03
CA GLU A 150 2.14 12.78 2.37
C GLU A 150 2.23 11.56 3.30
N ASP A 151 1.33 10.58 3.15
CA ASP A 151 1.28 9.39 4.01
C ASP A 151 2.46 8.45 3.77
N VAL A 152 3.12 8.52 2.60
CA VAL A 152 4.36 7.75 2.32
C VAL A 152 5.45 8.06 3.35
N PHE A 153 5.46 9.28 3.89
CA PHE A 153 6.44 9.71 4.89
C PHE A 153 6.01 9.41 6.32
N VAL A 154 4.84 8.82 6.54
CA VAL A 154 4.29 8.53 7.86
C VAL A 154 4.03 7.04 8.06
N VAL A 155 3.44 6.37 7.08
CA VAL A 155 3.05 4.97 7.21
C VAL A 155 4.28 4.08 7.48
N ALA A 156 4.08 3.12 8.37
CA ALA A 156 5.01 2.05 8.68
C ALA A 156 4.21 0.75 8.82
N GLY A 157 4.88 -0.37 8.63
CA GLY A 157 4.34 -1.71 8.76
C GLY A 157 4.13 -2.14 10.21
N GLY A 158 4.06 -3.45 10.42
CA GLY A 158 3.87 -4.04 11.74
C GLY A 158 2.90 -5.23 11.74
N GLU A 159 2.44 -5.58 12.94
CA GLU A 159 1.55 -6.71 13.17
C GLU A 159 0.07 -6.29 13.08
N ILE A 160 -0.70 -6.97 12.25
CA ILE A 160 -2.15 -6.82 12.21
C ILE A 160 -2.80 -7.82 13.17
N LEU A 161 -3.59 -7.29 14.10
CA LEU A 161 -4.43 -8.02 15.03
C LEU A 161 -5.89 -7.91 14.60
N GLN A 162 -6.52 -9.05 14.32
CA GLN A 162 -7.94 -9.09 13.95
C GLN A 162 -8.82 -8.72 15.15
N ALA A 163 -9.88 -7.93 14.94
CA ALA A 163 -10.73 -7.43 16.01
C ALA A 163 -11.45 -8.57 16.76
N GLU A 164 -11.86 -9.62 16.06
CA GLU A 164 -12.54 -10.80 16.61
C GLU A 164 -11.64 -11.66 17.51
N ALA A 165 -10.32 -11.43 17.53
CA ALA A 165 -9.43 -12.04 18.51
C ALA A 165 -9.48 -11.33 19.88
N GLY A 166 -10.09 -10.15 19.96
CA GLY A 166 -10.24 -9.38 21.19
C GLY A 166 -11.43 -9.80 22.06
N ALA A 167 -11.57 -9.13 23.21
CA ALA A 167 -12.66 -9.34 24.16
C ALA A 167 -13.68 -8.19 24.08
N PRO A 168 -14.85 -8.39 23.44
CA PRO A 168 -15.90 -7.39 23.40
C PRO A 168 -16.62 -7.27 24.77
N SER A 169 -17.03 -6.06 25.13
CA SER A 169 -17.76 -5.73 26.35
C SER A 169 -18.64 -4.48 26.17
N GLY A 170 -19.45 -4.13 27.17
CA GLY A 170 -20.26 -2.89 27.14
C GLY A 170 -21.32 -2.84 26.03
N GLY A 171 -21.66 -3.99 25.45
CA GLY A 171 -22.57 -4.10 24.31
C GLY A 171 -21.88 -4.24 22.96
N ALA A 172 -20.55 -4.23 22.88
CA ALA A 172 -19.84 -4.62 21.66
C ALA A 172 -20.13 -6.08 21.29
N GLN A 173 -20.13 -6.40 20.00
CA GLN A 173 -20.43 -7.73 19.48
C GLN A 173 -19.51 -8.11 18.33
N ILE A 174 -19.02 -9.34 18.30
CA ILE A 174 -18.37 -9.91 17.11
C ILE A 174 -19.47 -10.25 16.09
N VAL A 175 -19.26 -9.82 14.85
CA VAL A 175 -20.13 -10.08 13.69
C VAL A 175 -19.34 -10.91 12.69
N ASP A 176 -19.64 -12.20 12.63
CA ASP A 176 -18.96 -13.22 11.80
C ASP A 176 -19.92 -13.94 10.82
N ASN A 177 -21.21 -13.58 10.88
CA ASN A 177 -22.26 -14.19 10.07
C ASN A 177 -22.73 -13.22 8.98
N PHE A 178 -22.92 -13.75 7.77
CA PHE A 178 -23.39 -13.00 6.59
C PHE A 178 -22.53 -11.79 6.20
N VAL A 179 -21.26 -11.76 6.64
CA VAL A 179 -20.31 -10.68 6.29
C VAL A 179 -20.05 -10.69 4.77
N ASP A 180 -19.94 -11.87 4.18
CA ASP A 180 -19.80 -12.09 2.74
C ASP A 180 -21.01 -11.62 1.92
N LEU A 181 -22.21 -11.73 2.48
CA LEU A 181 -23.45 -11.38 1.78
C LEU A 181 -23.86 -9.93 1.98
N ASN A 182 -23.74 -9.40 3.20
CA ASN A 182 -24.22 -8.06 3.55
C ASN A 182 -23.14 -6.98 3.40
N ASN A 183 -21.87 -7.36 3.58
CA ASN A 183 -20.72 -6.46 3.56
C ASN A 183 -19.69 -6.88 2.50
N ASP A 184 -20.13 -7.65 1.51
CA ASP A 184 -19.37 -7.99 0.28
C ASP A 184 -17.99 -8.62 0.55
N ASP A 185 -17.87 -9.37 1.65
CA ASP A 185 -16.63 -10.05 2.08
C ASP A 185 -15.42 -9.11 2.26
N THR A 186 -15.70 -7.83 2.57
CA THR A 186 -14.68 -6.76 2.68
C THR A 186 -13.99 -6.68 4.05
N ALA A 187 -14.50 -7.38 5.05
CA ALA A 187 -13.89 -7.50 6.38
C ALA A 187 -12.75 -8.52 6.32
N HIS A 188 -11.59 -8.18 6.86
CA HIS A 188 -10.51 -9.15 7.01
C HIS A 188 -10.94 -10.23 8.03
N GLY A 189 -10.41 -11.45 7.86
CA GLY A 189 -10.82 -12.59 8.70
C GLY A 189 -12.29 -13.04 8.53
N ARG A 190 -13.07 -12.35 7.69
CA ARG A 190 -14.53 -12.51 7.53
C ARG A 190 -15.33 -12.23 8.81
N ALA A 191 -14.78 -11.42 9.71
CA ALA A 191 -15.46 -10.98 10.92
C ALA A 191 -15.00 -9.57 11.31
N PHE A 192 -15.83 -8.87 12.08
CA PHE A 192 -15.47 -7.58 12.67
C PHE A 192 -16.17 -7.41 14.02
N VAL A 193 -15.81 -6.39 14.79
CA VAL A 193 -16.49 -6.02 16.03
C VAL A 193 -17.36 -4.79 15.83
N SER A 194 -18.65 -4.92 16.11
CA SER A 194 -19.60 -3.82 16.10
C SER A 194 -19.67 -3.12 17.45
N LEU A 195 -19.55 -1.80 17.46
CA LEU A 195 -19.74 -0.92 18.60
C LEU A 195 -21.06 -0.15 18.43
N HIS A 196 -22.15 -0.71 18.95
CA HIS A 196 -23.52 -0.24 18.64
C HIS A 196 -24.28 0.36 19.84
N SER A 197 -23.61 0.56 20.97
CA SER A 197 -24.21 1.14 22.18
C SER A 197 -23.19 1.97 22.96
N THR A 198 -23.68 2.91 23.77
CA THR A 198 -22.84 3.67 24.70
C THR A 198 -22.05 2.74 25.63
N GLY A 199 -20.74 2.95 25.70
CA GLY A 199 -19.82 2.14 26.48
C GLY A 199 -19.40 0.85 25.79
N ALA A 200 -19.83 0.58 24.55
CA ALA A 200 -19.37 -0.57 23.78
C ALA A 200 -17.86 -0.48 23.59
N ARG A 201 -17.17 -1.58 23.87
CA ARG A 201 -15.72 -1.63 23.98
C ARG A 201 -15.17 -2.96 23.48
N LEU A 202 -14.12 -2.89 22.68
CA LEU A 202 -13.24 -4.01 22.39
C LEU A 202 -11.93 -3.84 23.16
N THR A 203 -11.47 -4.91 23.81
CA THR A 203 -10.16 -4.95 24.46
C THR A 203 -9.27 -5.98 23.76
N LEU A 204 -8.15 -5.54 23.19
CA LEU A 204 -7.06 -6.36 22.67
C LEU A 204 -5.95 -6.40 23.73
N ALA A 205 -5.76 -7.57 24.34
CA ALA A 205 -4.75 -7.79 25.38
C ALA A 205 -3.57 -8.59 24.83
N GLY A 206 -2.40 -8.46 25.48
CA GLY A 206 -1.20 -9.17 25.06
C GLY A 206 -0.58 -8.62 23.78
N VAL A 207 -0.88 -7.35 23.45
CA VAL A 207 -0.34 -6.68 22.27
C VAL A 207 1.18 -6.51 22.44
N ASP A 208 1.95 -7.02 21.47
CA ASP A 208 3.41 -6.95 21.52
C ASP A 208 3.90 -5.55 21.15
N GLY A 209 4.63 -4.91 22.08
CA GLY A 209 5.27 -3.63 21.84
C GLY A 209 6.72 -3.73 21.37
N GLY A 210 7.21 -4.94 21.08
CA GLY A 210 8.60 -5.19 20.72
C GLY A 210 9.54 -4.78 21.86
N GLY A 211 10.54 -3.97 21.55
CA GLY A 211 11.43 -3.36 22.55
C GLY A 211 10.77 -2.32 23.47
N GLY A 212 9.51 -1.94 23.20
CA GLY A 212 8.82 -0.82 23.83
C GLY A 212 9.26 0.54 23.29
N GLY A 213 8.60 1.61 23.74
CA GLY A 213 8.86 2.98 23.29
C GLY A 213 7.71 3.57 22.47
N LEU A 214 8.01 4.53 21.61
CA LEU A 214 7.01 5.19 20.76
C LEU A 214 6.76 4.35 19.51
N GLY A 215 5.55 3.80 19.41
CA GLY A 215 5.02 3.11 18.25
C GLY A 215 3.92 3.92 17.57
N ALA A 216 3.05 3.23 16.86
CA ALA A 216 1.81 3.77 16.31
C ALA A 216 0.75 2.67 16.24
N LEU A 217 -0.51 3.09 16.19
CA LEU A 217 -1.65 2.21 15.94
C LEU A 217 -2.36 2.66 14.67
N GLU A 218 -2.85 1.73 13.86
CA GLU A 218 -3.72 2.04 12.74
C GLU A 218 -4.97 1.16 12.81
N ILE A 219 -6.12 1.82 12.93
CA ILE A 219 -7.42 1.22 13.18
C ILE A 219 -8.14 1.14 11.83
N ARG A 220 -8.47 -0.07 11.38
CA ARG A 220 -9.35 -0.26 10.23
C ARG A 220 -10.80 -0.26 10.70
N TYR A 221 -11.57 0.72 10.24
CA TYR A 221 -12.96 0.91 10.66
C TYR A 221 -13.88 1.20 9.49
N SER A 222 -15.15 0.89 9.71
CA SER A 222 -16.27 1.37 8.92
C SER A 222 -17.24 2.09 9.85
N ASP A 223 -17.90 3.12 9.35
CA ASP A 223 -18.86 3.90 10.11
C ASP A 223 -20.08 4.27 9.27
N HIS A 224 -21.16 4.59 9.96
CA HIS A 224 -22.32 5.23 9.35
C HIS A 224 -22.55 6.67 9.87
N ARG A 225 -22.27 6.93 11.16
CA ARG A 225 -22.65 8.18 11.84
C ARG A 225 -21.71 8.64 12.94
N ALA A 226 -20.75 7.80 13.34
CA ALA A 226 -19.90 8.12 14.47
C ALA A 226 -18.94 9.24 14.07
N GLN A 227 -18.72 10.18 14.99
CA GLN A 227 -17.81 11.29 14.76
C GLN A 227 -16.48 11.05 15.46
N THR A 228 -16.51 10.31 16.57
CA THR A 228 -15.32 10.01 17.34
C THR A 228 -15.26 8.55 17.75
N LEU A 229 -14.04 8.12 18.05
CA LEU A 229 -13.73 6.85 18.67
C LEU A 229 -12.79 7.12 19.85
N GLU A 230 -12.94 6.37 20.92
CA GLU A 230 -12.07 6.45 22.09
C GLU A 230 -11.06 5.31 22.02
N VAL A 231 -9.79 5.65 22.19
CA VAL A 231 -8.69 4.67 22.18
C VAL A 231 -7.94 4.77 23.48
N THR A 232 -7.78 3.65 24.18
CA THR A 232 -7.03 3.58 25.43
C THR A 232 -5.90 2.58 25.31
N VAL A 233 -4.67 3.02 25.52
CA VAL A 233 -3.47 2.17 25.47
C VAL A 233 -2.80 2.19 26.82
N ASN A 234 -2.74 1.05 27.51
CA ASN A 234 -2.17 0.92 28.86
C ASN A 234 -2.74 1.95 29.87
N GLY A 235 -4.01 2.31 29.72
CA GLY A 235 -4.69 3.32 30.55
C GLY A 235 -4.51 4.77 30.09
N SER A 236 -3.66 5.04 29.09
CA SER A 236 -3.58 6.35 28.43
C SER A 236 -4.71 6.50 27.42
N HIS A 237 -5.57 7.50 27.63
CA HIS A 237 -6.78 7.75 26.83
C HIS A 237 -6.55 8.83 25.79
N GLN A 238 -7.03 8.62 24.57
CA GLN A 238 -7.23 9.66 23.56
C GLN A 238 -8.55 9.50 22.80
N THR A 239 -9.15 10.63 22.44
CA THR A 239 -10.30 10.70 21.52
C THR A 239 -9.78 10.97 20.12
N VAL A 240 -10.23 10.20 19.14
CA VAL A 240 -9.85 10.37 17.74
C VAL A 240 -11.07 10.66 16.89
N ASN A 241 -10.89 11.53 15.89
CA ASN A 241 -11.97 11.87 14.96
C ASN A 241 -12.05 10.82 13.87
N LEU A 242 -13.28 10.45 13.51
CA LEU A 242 -13.57 9.59 12.38
C LEU A 242 -13.95 10.44 11.17
N GLU A 243 -13.40 10.07 10.03
CA GLU A 243 -13.81 10.62 8.75
C GLU A 243 -14.86 9.71 8.11
N ASN A 244 -15.77 10.30 7.35
CA ASN A 244 -16.83 9.54 6.71
C ASN A 244 -16.26 8.49 5.75
N VAL A 245 -16.62 7.22 5.97
CA VAL A 245 -16.13 6.08 5.19
C VAL A 245 -16.76 5.97 3.79
N GLY A 246 -17.79 6.78 3.49
CA GLY A 246 -18.39 6.86 2.16
C GLY A 246 -19.29 5.68 1.80
N ASN A 247 -19.77 4.95 2.81
CA ASN A 247 -20.66 3.80 2.66
C ASN A 247 -21.92 4.14 1.84
N SER A 248 -22.31 3.23 0.93
CA SER A 248 -23.50 3.38 0.08
C SER A 248 -24.24 2.06 -0.11
N PRO A 249 -25.47 1.90 0.44
CA PRO A 249 -26.15 2.85 1.31
C PRO A 249 -25.41 3.03 2.64
N SER A 250 -25.59 4.19 3.28
CA SER A 250 -24.75 4.64 4.41
C SER A 250 -24.72 3.72 5.63
N TRP A 251 -25.71 2.83 5.79
CA TRP A 251 -25.81 1.88 6.89
C TRP A 251 -25.15 0.52 6.61
N ARG A 252 -24.65 0.29 5.38
CA ARG A 252 -23.87 -0.90 5.05
C ARG A 252 -22.40 -0.61 5.25
N HIS A 253 -21.70 -1.48 5.95
CA HIS A 253 -20.29 -1.31 6.28
C HIS A 253 -19.44 -2.04 5.23
N THR A 254 -19.42 -1.48 4.02
CA THR A 254 -18.78 -2.09 2.84
C THR A 254 -17.48 -1.39 2.45
N ASN A 255 -17.36 -0.11 2.76
CA ASN A 255 -16.11 0.61 2.64
C ASN A 255 -15.40 0.60 3.99
N TRP A 256 -14.09 0.70 3.97
CA TRP A 256 -13.26 0.71 5.16
C TRP A 256 -12.21 1.80 5.03
N ARG A 257 -11.94 2.49 6.14
CA ARG A 257 -10.87 3.48 6.25
C ARG A 257 -9.88 3.04 7.31
N GLN A 258 -8.66 3.52 7.17
CA GLN A 258 -7.63 3.41 8.17
C GLN A 258 -7.51 4.73 8.92
N LEU A 259 -7.40 4.66 10.24
CA LEU A 259 -7.12 5.79 11.13
C LEU A 259 -5.84 5.52 11.87
N ARG A 260 -4.80 6.30 11.56
CA ARG A 260 -3.49 6.17 12.17
C ARG A 260 -3.32 7.12 13.34
N ILE A 261 -2.76 6.60 14.43
CA ILE A 261 -2.45 7.29 15.67
C ILE A 261 -0.95 7.14 15.92
N GLU A 262 -0.24 8.25 15.82
CA GLU A 262 1.21 8.31 16.02
C GLU A 262 1.58 8.48 17.50
N ASP A 263 2.86 8.23 17.79
CA ASP A 263 3.49 8.45 19.10
C ASP A 263 2.80 7.74 20.28
N VAL A 264 2.26 6.55 20.02
CA VAL A 264 1.65 5.69 21.03
C VAL A 264 2.74 5.02 21.88
N VAL A 265 2.70 5.21 23.19
CA VAL A 265 3.67 4.58 24.11
C VAL A 265 3.31 3.12 24.34
N LEU A 266 4.17 2.21 23.87
CA LEU A 266 4.07 0.77 24.07
C LEU A 266 5.10 0.31 25.12
N ASN A 267 4.67 -0.53 26.04
CA ASN A 267 5.53 -1.32 26.91
C ASN A 267 6.24 -2.41 26.10
N ALA A 268 7.41 -2.86 26.56
CA ALA A 268 8.12 -3.96 25.91
C ALA A 268 7.35 -5.30 26.02
N GLY A 269 7.45 -6.11 24.97
CA GLY A 269 6.83 -7.43 24.88
C GLY A 269 5.29 -7.42 24.81
N PRO A 270 4.65 -8.60 24.92
CA PRO A 270 3.19 -8.79 24.84
C PRO A 270 2.50 -8.43 26.15
N THR A 271 2.75 -7.22 26.65
CA THR A 271 2.23 -6.71 27.93
C THR A 271 1.23 -5.58 27.74
N ASN A 272 1.02 -5.13 26.50
CA ASN A 272 0.16 -4.00 26.23
C ASN A 272 -1.30 -4.42 26.17
N THR A 273 -2.16 -3.48 26.56
CA THR A 273 -3.60 -3.57 26.34
C THR A 273 -4.05 -2.36 25.53
N VAL A 274 -4.73 -2.61 24.43
CA VAL A 274 -5.36 -1.61 23.58
C VAL A 274 -6.87 -1.78 23.65
N GLU A 275 -7.58 -0.70 23.92
CA GLU A 275 -9.03 -0.69 23.99
C GLU A 275 -9.56 0.31 22.96
N VAL A 276 -10.51 -0.13 22.15
CA VAL A 276 -11.22 0.69 21.17
C VAL A 276 -12.69 0.71 21.57
N TRP A 277 -13.24 1.90 21.82
CA TRP A 277 -14.55 2.03 22.44
C TRP A 277 -15.24 3.35 22.09
N THR A 278 -16.50 3.49 22.50
CA THR A 278 -17.29 4.68 22.21
C THR A 278 -18.24 5.01 23.37
N ASP A 279 -18.40 6.30 23.65
CA ASP A 279 -19.41 6.84 24.58
C ASP A 279 -20.56 7.54 23.86
N GLU A 280 -20.61 7.45 22.53
CA GLU A 280 -21.73 8.00 21.77
C GLU A 280 -23.04 7.28 22.13
N ALA A 281 -24.17 7.98 22.01
CA ALA A 281 -25.49 7.45 22.35
C ALA A 281 -25.99 6.40 21.34
N PHE A 282 -25.64 6.59 20.07
CA PHE A 282 -26.05 5.74 18.96
C PHE A 282 -24.87 5.52 18.00
N PRO A 283 -23.75 4.94 18.49
CA PRO A 283 -22.62 4.66 17.62
C PRO A 283 -23.02 3.54 16.65
N ASP A 284 -22.46 3.62 15.46
CA ASP A 284 -22.60 2.59 14.42
C ASP A 284 -21.24 2.49 13.73
N VAL A 285 -20.29 1.94 14.49
CA VAL A 285 -18.89 1.73 14.08
C VAL A 285 -18.63 0.24 14.05
N SER A 286 -18.06 -0.22 12.95
CA SER A 286 -17.47 -1.55 12.81
C SER A 286 -15.96 -1.41 12.83
N PHE A 287 -15.31 -2.26 13.62
CA PHE A 287 -13.87 -2.30 13.77
C PHE A 287 -13.36 -3.66 13.30
N ASP A 288 -12.47 -3.66 12.31
CA ASP A 288 -12.04 -4.88 11.61
C ASP A 288 -10.70 -5.39 12.13
N ASP A 289 -9.68 -4.54 12.13
CA ASP A 289 -8.35 -4.90 12.60
C ASP A 289 -7.56 -3.70 13.13
N LEU A 290 -6.54 -4.04 13.92
CA LEU A 290 -5.54 -3.11 14.45
C LEU A 290 -4.17 -3.45 13.87
N LEU A 291 -3.57 -2.54 13.13
CA LEU A 291 -2.13 -2.59 12.89
C LEU A 291 -1.40 -1.97 14.10
N VAL A 292 -0.44 -2.72 14.63
CA VAL A 292 0.48 -2.30 15.68
C VAL A 292 1.86 -2.11 15.08
N THR A 293 2.31 -0.86 15.01
CA THR A 293 3.66 -0.49 14.60
C THR A 293 4.51 -0.28 15.86
N THR A 294 5.54 -1.09 16.06
CA THR A 294 6.50 -0.92 17.17
C THR A 294 7.53 0.17 16.88
N ALA A 295 8.36 0.50 17.87
CA ALA A 295 9.48 1.43 17.66
C ALA A 295 10.51 0.89 16.64
N ASP A 296 10.71 -0.43 16.60
CA ASP A 296 11.62 -1.07 15.63
C ASP A 296 11.03 -1.03 14.22
N ASP A 297 9.72 -1.23 14.05
CA ASP A 297 9.04 -1.08 12.76
C ASP A 297 9.15 0.36 12.22
N ARG A 298 8.99 1.36 13.10
CA ARG A 298 9.20 2.77 12.74
C ARG A 298 10.64 3.04 12.30
N LEU A 299 11.61 2.41 12.97
CA LEU A 299 13.01 2.56 12.63
C LEU A 299 13.34 1.89 11.29
N ALA A 300 12.72 0.74 10.99
CA ALA A 300 12.80 0.13 9.67
C ALA A 300 12.18 1.03 8.58
N ALA A 301 11.11 1.77 8.91
CA ALA A 301 10.47 2.73 8.02
C ALA A 301 11.21 4.07 7.86
N GLN A 302 12.36 4.25 8.53
CA GLN A 302 13.14 5.47 8.49
C GLN A 302 13.56 5.93 7.08
N PRO A 303 13.81 5.08 6.06
CA PRO A 303 14.15 5.53 4.72
C PRO A 303 13.17 6.55 4.12
N HIS A 304 11.86 6.38 4.38
CA HIS A 304 10.84 7.37 4.00
C HIS A 304 10.53 8.33 5.15
N ARG A 305 10.39 7.82 6.38
CA ARG A 305 9.96 8.64 7.53
C ARG A 305 10.93 9.73 7.95
N GLN A 306 12.20 9.67 7.54
CA GLN A 306 13.17 10.75 7.77
C GLN A 306 12.72 12.11 7.23
N VAL A 307 11.79 12.16 6.26
CA VAL A 307 11.19 13.40 5.75
C VAL A 307 10.44 14.18 6.84
N GLN A 308 9.94 13.52 7.89
CA GLN A 308 9.30 14.19 9.03
C GLN A 308 10.25 15.10 9.83
N LEU A 309 11.57 14.92 9.68
CA LEU A 309 12.59 15.75 10.33
C LEU A 309 12.85 17.06 9.58
N LEU A 310 12.37 17.17 8.35
CA LEU A 310 12.51 18.37 7.53
C LEU A 310 11.56 19.48 8.00
N THR A 311 11.91 20.72 7.69
CA THR A 311 11.00 21.84 7.90
C THR A 311 9.76 21.73 7.00
N PRO A 312 8.61 22.32 7.38
CA PRO A 312 7.41 22.27 6.54
C PRO A 312 7.65 22.75 5.09
N ALA A 313 8.45 23.79 4.91
CA ALA A 313 8.78 24.30 3.58
C ALA A 313 9.62 23.31 2.73
N GLU A 314 10.51 22.54 3.37
CA GLU A 314 11.27 21.49 2.67
C GLU A 314 10.37 20.30 2.30
N GLN A 315 9.43 19.92 3.18
CA GLN A 315 8.42 18.90 2.90
C GLN A 315 7.52 19.32 1.72
N ASP A 316 7.01 20.55 1.73
CA ASP A 316 6.20 21.12 0.65
C ASP A 316 6.96 21.11 -0.68
N ASN A 317 8.23 21.51 -0.67
CA ASN A 317 9.08 21.48 -1.86
C ASN A 317 9.30 20.05 -2.35
N LEU A 318 9.59 19.10 -1.46
CA LEU A 318 9.76 17.68 -1.82
C LEU A 318 8.48 17.11 -2.46
N LEU A 319 7.32 17.35 -1.87
CA LEU A 319 6.02 16.96 -2.43
C LEU A 319 5.78 17.61 -3.80
N ALA A 320 6.12 18.89 -3.95
CA ALA A 320 6.03 19.59 -5.23
C ALA A 320 6.92 18.96 -6.30
N TYR A 321 8.14 18.51 -5.95
CA TYR A 321 9.03 17.80 -6.86
C TYR A 321 8.48 16.43 -7.26
N LEU A 322 8.05 15.63 -6.28
CA LEU A 322 7.51 14.29 -6.51
C LEU A 322 6.27 14.31 -7.40
N ARG A 323 5.36 15.28 -7.19
CA ARG A 323 4.18 15.49 -8.05
C ARG A 323 4.54 15.88 -9.48
N GLN A 324 5.75 16.40 -9.71
CA GLN A 324 6.23 16.82 -11.03
C GLN A 324 7.04 15.73 -11.76
N LEU A 325 7.24 14.56 -11.16
CA LEU A 325 7.92 13.45 -11.83
C LEU A 325 7.04 12.82 -12.92
N ASP A 326 7.57 12.77 -14.14
CA ASP A 326 6.95 12.20 -15.34
C ASP A 326 8.05 11.80 -16.35
N SER A 327 7.66 11.34 -17.54
CA SER A 327 8.59 10.89 -18.58
C SER A 327 9.29 12.01 -19.36
N GLN A 328 8.93 13.29 -19.12
CA GLN A 328 9.63 14.43 -19.71
C GLN A 328 10.94 14.65 -18.94
N GLN A 329 11.95 13.86 -19.28
CA GLN A 329 13.28 14.01 -18.72
C GLN A 329 13.95 15.31 -19.18
N GLU A 330 14.81 15.83 -18.32
CA GLU A 330 15.80 16.86 -18.64
C GLU A 330 16.81 16.35 -19.70
N GLY A 331 16.38 16.29 -20.97
CA GLY A 331 17.28 16.22 -22.13
C GLY A 331 17.96 14.88 -22.45
N ILE A 332 17.47 13.74 -21.97
CA ILE A 332 17.98 12.40 -22.36
C ILE A 332 16.84 11.60 -23.01
N PRO A 333 17.04 10.99 -24.19
CA PRO A 333 16.03 10.16 -24.82
C PRO A 333 15.74 8.90 -23.98
N SER A 334 14.45 8.57 -23.88
CA SER A 334 13.91 7.41 -23.18
C SER A 334 14.54 6.10 -23.68
N PRO A 335 15.18 5.31 -22.80
CA PRO A 335 15.18 3.86 -22.99
C PRO A 335 13.75 3.34 -22.73
N GLN A 336 13.39 2.23 -23.36
CA GLN A 336 12.12 1.56 -23.07
C GLN A 336 12.14 1.07 -21.62
N ILE A 337 11.07 1.35 -20.87
CA ILE A 337 10.84 0.81 -19.51
C ILE A 337 10.83 -0.74 -19.52
N PHE A 338 10.54 -1.32 -20.69
CA PHE A 338 10.76 -2.72 -21.02
C PHE A 338 11.94 -2.80 -22.01
N ALA A 339 13.16 -2.64 -21.53
CA ALA A 339 14.34 -2.86 -22.37
C ALA A 339 14.52 -4.37 -22.59
N ASP A 340 13.86 -4.83 -23.63
CA ASP A 340 13.95 -6.17 -24.20
C ASP A 340 15.40 -6.54 -24.49
N GLY A 341 15.89 -7.56 -23.79
CA GLY A 341 17.04 -8.37 -24.23
C GLY A 341 16.69 -9.29 -25.40
N PHE A 342 15.90 -8.80 -26.37
CA PHE A 342 15.41 -9.56 -27.53
C PHE A 342 15.95 -9.01 -28.85
N GLU A 343 17.21 -8.57 -28.89
CA GLU A 343 17.93 -8.57 -30.17
C GLU A 343 18.12 -10.03 -30.59
N SER A 344 17.26 -10.45 -31.51
CA SER A 344 17.45 -11.66 -32.31
C SER A 344 18.84 -11.60 -32.93
N GLY A 345 19.72 -12.46 -32.42
CA GLY A 345 20.95 -12.80 -33.11
C GLY A 345 20.60 -13.57 -34.38
N ASP A 346 20.40 -12.86 -35.47
CA ASP A 346 20.55 -13.37 -36.83
C ASP A 346 21.27 -12.32 -37.69
N THR A 347 22.58 -12.57 -37.86
CA THR A 347 23.54 -12.00 -38.84
C THR A 347 23.84 -10.50 -38.85
#